data_AF-A0A2M8PAP8-F1
#
_entry.id   AF-A0A2M8PAP8-F1
#
_cell.length_a   1.000
_cell.length_b   1.000
_cell.length_c   1.000
_cell.angle_alpha   90.00
_cell.angle_beta   90.00
_cell.angle_gamma   90.00
#
_symmetry.space_group_name_H-M   'P 1'
#
loop_
_entity.id
_entity.type
_entity.pdbx_description
1 polymer ?
#
loop_
_entity_poly.entity_id
_entity_poly.type
_entity_poly.pdbx_seq_one_letter_code
_entity_poly.pdbx_strand_id
1 'polypeptide(L)'
;MRLQIIQLEPYDDVISARDQLAFVKAERVLLILPRQGGILQRKLDLLLLQREAARRGVRLALISADPCVIAHARELNISVFRSLRESQRKKWRKPHSQVFLARQERAEQPLDA
;
A
#
# COMPACT_ATOMS: atom_id res chain seq x y z
N MET A 1 12.98 -3.65 -16.63
CA MET A 1 12.14 -3.31 -15.46
C MET A 1 11.84 -4.59 -14.68
N ARG A 2 12.34 -4.71 -13.45
CA ARG A 2 12.16 -5.92 -12.63
C ARG A 2 10.92 -5.77 -11.74
N LEU A 3 10.05 -6.77 -11.76
CA LEU A 3 8.89 -6.88 -10.88
C LEU A 3 9.17 -7.99 -9.87
N GLN A 4 9.04 -7.70 -8.58
CA GLN A 4 9.09 -8.70 -7.52
C GLN A 4 7.69 -8.90 -6.97
N ILE A 5 7.28 -10.17 -6.88
CA ILE A 5 5.99 -10.56 -6.32
C ILE A 5 6.27 -11.14 -4.94
N ILE A 6 5.58 -10.61 -3.95
CA ILE A 6 5.63 -11.08 -2.57
C ILE A 6 4.24 -11.56 -2.22
N GLN A 7 4.11 -12.82 -1.83
CA GLN A 7 2.86 -13.39 -1.34
C GLN A 7 2.92 -13.40 0.18
N LEU A 8 1.92 -12.79 0.82
CA LEU A 8 1.79 -12.78 2.26
C LEU A 8 0.91 -13.96 2.68
N GLU A 9 1.30 -14.59 3.78
CA GLU A 9 0.56 -15.67 4.40
C GLU A 9 -0.50 -15.12 5.38
N PRO A 10 -1.56 -15.89 5.71
CA PRO A 10 -2.63 -15.44 6.61
C PRO A 10 -2.17 -15.01 8.01
N TYR A 11 -1.00 -15.47 8.44
CA TYR A 11 -0.37 -15.15 9.73
C TYR A 11 0.73 -14.10 9.62
N ASP A 12 0.99 -13.56 8.42
CA ASP A 12 1.93 -12.45 8.25
C ASP A 12 1.31 -11.14 8.77
N ASP A 13 2.16 -10.29 9.34
CA ASP A 13 1.79 -8.96 9.78
C ASP A 13 2.52 -7.86 8.99
N VAL A 14 2.31 -6.62 9.40
CA VAL A 14 2.99 -5.46 8.82
C VAL A 14 4.51 -5.52 8.99
N ILE A 15 5.02 -6.17 10.04
CA ILE A 15 6.45 -6.29 10.32
C ILE A 15 7.06 -7.28 9.33
N SER A 16 6.47 -8.46 9.17
CA SER A 16 6.87 -9.45 8.16
C SER A 16 6.85 -8.87 6.76
N ALA A 17 5.76 -8.21 6.36
CA ALA A 17 5.65 -7.59 5.04
C ALA A 17 6.69 -6.47 4.82
N ARG A 18 6.97 -5.67 5.85
CA ARG A 18 8.00 -4.61 5.79
C ARG A 18 9.40 -5.19 5.67
N ASP A 19 9.68 -6.28 6.38
CA ASP A 19 10.96 -6.99 6.30
C ASP A 19 11.17 -7.62 4.92
N GLN A 20 10.14 -8.24 4.34
CA GLN A 20 10.22 -8.73 2.97
C GLN A 20 10.46 -7.61 1.95
N LEU A 21 9.76 -6.47 2.10
CA LEU A 21 10.05 -5.23 1.36
C LEU A 21 11.48 -4.74 1.55
N ALA A 22 12.08 -5.03 2.72
CA ALA A 22 13.43 -4.62 3.04
C ALA A 22 14.52 -5.36 2.25
N PHE A 23 14.22 -6.56 1.76
CA PHE A 23 15.15 -7.35 0.95
C PHE A 23 14.93 -7.20 -0.56
N VAL A 24 13.92 -6.43 -0.98
CA VAL A 24 13.61 -6.20 -2.39
C VAL A 24 14.73 -5.43 -3.09
N LYS A 25 15.17 -5.95 -4.24
CA LYS A 25 16.10 -5.27 -5.17
C LYS A 25 15.43 -4.84 -6.49
N ALA A 26 14.10 -4.90 -6.55
CA ALA A 26 13.32 -4.58 -7.73
C ALA A 26 12.73 -3.16 -7.68
N GLU A 27 12.55 -2.53 -8.85
CA GLU A 27 11.91 -1.22 -8.98
C GLU A 27 10.41 -1.25 -8.63
N ARG A 28 9.79 -2.43 -8.73
CA ARG A 28 8.35 -2.64 -8.56
C ARG A 28 8.10 -3.85 -7.68
N VAL A 29 7.23 -3.69 -6.70
CA VAL A 29 6.78 -4.75 -5.80
C VAL A 29 5.28 -4.88 -5.87
N LEU A 30 4.83 -6.12 -6.01
CA LEU A 30 3.44 -6.50 -5.93
C LEU A 30 3.24 -7.38 -4.70
N LEU A 31 2.53 -6.87 -3.70
CA LEU A 31 2.13 -7.65 -2.53
C LEU A 31 0.80 -8.34 -2.82
N ILE A 32 0.76 -9.66 -2.69
CA ILE A 32 -0.47 -10.45 -2.77
C ILE A 32 -0.92 -10.69 -1.33
N LEU A 33 -2.07 -10.15 -0.98
CA LEU A 33 -2.68 -10.42 0.32
C LEU A 33 -3.47 -11.74 0.25
N PRO A 34 -3.47 -12.51 1.34
CA PRO A 34 -4.25 -13.72 1.42
C PRO A 34 -5.74 -13.36 1.38
N ARG A 35 -6.55 -14.25 0.77
CA ARG A 35 -8.01 -14.08 0.71
C ARG A 35 -8.69 -14.23 2.06
N GLN A 36 -8.05 -14.93 3.00
CA GLN A 36 -8.52 -15.23 4.34
C GLN A 36 -7.44 -14.83 5.35
N GLY A 37 -7.83 -14.42 6.55
CA GLY A 37 -6.89 -14.02 7.62
C GLY A 37 -6.88 -12.53 7.97
N GLY A 38 -7.42 -11.66 7.11
CA GLY A 38 -7.67 -10.25 7.45
C GLY A 38 -6.41 -9.44 7.78
N ILE A 39 -5.28 -9.76 7.16
CA ILE A 39 -4.02 -9.03 7.38
C ILE A 39 -4.07 -7.66 6.69
N LEU A 40 -3.32 -6.69 7.24
CA LEU A 40 -3.19 -5.33 6.68
C LEU A 40 -4.55 -4.62 6.46
N GLN A 41 -5.57 -4.97 7.24
CA GLN A 41 -6.89 -4.33 7.19
C GLN A 41 -6.88 -2.92 7.78
N ARG A 42 -5.83 -2.52 8.51
CA ARG A 42 -5.73 -1.17 9.06
C ARG A 42 -5.05 -0.26 8.04
N LYS A 43 -5.59 0.95 7.87
CA LYS A 43 -4.95 2.01 7.07
C LYS A 43 -3.49 2.29 7.48
N LEU A 44 -3.19 2.22 8.77
CA LEU A 44 -1.84 2.42 9.29
C LEU A 44 -0.85 1.39 8.73
N ASP A 45 -1.25 0.14 8.60
CA ASP A 45 -0.38 -0.93 8.12
C ASP A 45 0.02 -0.68 6.66
N LEU A 46 -0.96 -0.34 5.82
CA LEU A 46 -0.73 0.02 4.42
C LEU A 46 0.13 1.28 4.28
N LEU A 47 -0.04 2.27 5.16
CA LEU A 47 0.78 3.48 5.20
C LEU A 47 2.24 3.17 5.54
N LEU A 48 2.48 2.28 6.51
CA LEU A 48 3.83 1.85 6.88
C LEU A 48 4.53 1.15 5.70
N LEU A 49 3.83 0.28 4.98
CA LEU A 49 4.35 -0.39 3.79
C LEU A 49 4.62 0.60 2.65
N GLN A 50 3.72 1.56 2.43
CA GLN A 50 3.93 2.62 1.45
C GLN A 50 5.17 3.45 1.76
N ARG A 51 5.35 3.84 3.03
CA ARG A 51 6.51 4.64 3.46
C ARG A 51 7.81 3.88 3.26
N GLU A 52 7.84 2.59 3.57
CA GLU A 52 9.02 1.76 3.35
C GLU A 52 9.34 1.60 1.86
N ALA A 53 8.33 1.36 1.02
CA ALA A 53 8.51 1.31 -0.42
C ALA A 53 9.03 2.65 -0.98
N ALA A 54 8.46 3.78 -0.53
CA ALA A 54 8.89 5.11 -0.93
C ALA A 54 10.33 5.42 -0.51
N ARG A 55 10.72 5.05 0.73
CA ARG A 55 12.09 5.18 1.24
C ARG A 55 13.11 4.48 0.36
N ARG A 56 12.72 3.37 -0.27
CA ARG A 56 13.59 2.56 -1.15
C ARG A 56 13.49 2.94 -2.63
N GLY A 57 12.64 3.91 -2.98
CA GLY A 57 12.35 4.25 -4.37
C GLY A 57 11.60 3.14 -5.14
N VAL A 58 10.95 2.23 -4.42
CA VAL A 58 10.21 1.09 -4.98
C VAL A 58 8.75 1.49 -5.19
N ARG A 59 8.18 1.11 -6.33
CA ARG A 59 6.73 1.26 -6.58
C ARG A 59 5.99 0.08 -5.97
N LEU A 60 5.03 0.38 -5.10
CA LEU A 60 4.21 -0.62 -4.43
C LEU A 60 2.82 -0.74 -5.09
N ALA A 61 2.37 -1.97 -5.29
CA ALA A 61 1.00 -2.31 -5.62
C ALA A 61 0.52 -3.50 -4.78
N LEU A 62 -0.79 -3.61 -4.59
CA LEU A 62 -1.43 -4.68 -3.83
C LEU A 62 -2.34 -5.51 -4.73
N ILE A 63 -2.43 -6.80 -4.45
CA ILE A 63 -3.52 -7.66 -4.91
C ILE A 63 -4.34 -8.05 -3.70
N SER A 64 -5.58 -7.59 -3.68
CA SER A 64 -6.55 -7.97 -2.65
C SER A 64 -7.97 -7.91 -3.22
N ALA A 65 -8.83 -8.78 -2.68
CA ALA A 65 -10.28 -8.74 -2.93
C ALA A 65 -11.06 -8.13 -1.76
N ASP A 66 -10.40 -7.86 -0.62
CA ASP A 66 -11.04 -7.31 0.58
C ASP A 66 -11.43 -5.83 0.34
N PRO A 67 -12.73 -5.48 0.44
CA PRO A 67 -13.20 -4.11 0.26
C PRO A 67 -12.54 -3.10 1.20
N CYS A 68 -12.21 -3.49 2.44
CA CYS A 68 -11.58 -2.62 3.44
C CYS A 68 -10.16 -2.23 3.00
N VAL A 69 -9.36 -3.23 2.61
CA VAL A 69 -8.01 -3.02 2.09
C VAL A 69 -8.05 -2.18 0.82
N ILE A 70 -8.99 -2.44 -0.09
CA ILE A 70 -9.16 -1.68 -1.33
C ILE A 70 -9.48 -0.21 -1.03
N ALA A 71 -10.37 0.07 -0.08
CA ALA A 71 -10.73 1.43 0.33
C ALA A 71 -9.52 2.19 0.89
N HIS A 72 -8.84 1.61 1.87
CA HIS A 72 -7.67 2.24 2.50
C HIS A 72 -6.52 2.44 1.52
N ALA A 73 -6.25 1.48 0.65
CA ALA A 73 -5.23 1.61 -0.37
C ALA A 73 -5.55 2.73 -1.38
N ARG A 74 -6.83 2.91 -1.75
CA ARG A 74 -7.25 4.02 -2.61
C ARG A 74 -7.05 5.37 -1.95
N GLU A 75 -7.40 5.51 -0.67
CA GLU A 75 -7.14 6.72 0.11
C GLU A 75 -5.64 7.07 0.16
N LEU A 76 -4.79 6.03 0.23
CA LEU A 76 -3.33 6.19 0.25
C LEU A 76 -2.71 6.32 -1.16
N ASN A 77 -3.52 6.37 -2.23
CA ASN A 77 -3.06 6.38 -3.62
C ASN A 77 -2.18 5.17 -4.01
N ILE A 78 -2.36 4.04 -3.34
CA ILE A 78 -1.72 2.77 -3.67
C ILE A 78 -2.52 2.07 -4.77
N SER A 79 -1.82 1.46 -5.74
CA SER A 79 -2.50 0.69 -6.80
C SER A 79 -2.97 -0.66 -6.25
N VAL A 80 -4.26 -0.96 -6.39
CA VAL A 80 -4.82 -2.27 -6.03
C VAL A 80 -5.40 -2.96 -7.26
N PHE A 81 -5.14 -4.26 -7.38
CA PHE A 81 -5.61 -5.12 -8.45
C PHE A 81 -6.31 -6.35 -7.87
N ARG A 82 -7.17 -7.00 -8.67
CA ARG A 82 -7.82 -8.26 -8.29
C ARG A 82 -7.03 -9.48 -8.73
N SER A 83 -6.05 -9.32 -9.63
CA SER A 83 -5.22 -10.41 -10.14
C SER A 83 -3.87 -9.93 -10.66
N LEU A 84 -2.92 -10.86 -10.75
CA LEU A 84 -1.60 -10.64 -11.36
C LEU A 84 -1.69 -10.25 -12.85
N ARG A 85 -2.64 -10.83 -13.59
CA ARG A 85 -2.86 -10.46 -15.00
C ARG A 85 -3.32 -9.02 -15.14
N GLU A 86 -4.15 -8.54 -14.22
CA GLU A 86 -4.62 -7.16 -14.20
C GLU A 86 -3.49 -6.18 -13.86
N SER A 87 -2.62 -6.53 -12.91
CA SER A 87 -1.49 -5.69 -12.51
C SER A 87 -0.44 -5.53 -13.61
N GLN A 88 -0.32 -6.49 -14.54
CA GLN A 88 0.59 -6.38 -15.69
C GLN A 88 0.02 -5.49 -16.80
N ARG A 89 -1.30 -5.50 -17.00
CA ARG A 89 -1.98 -4.74 -18.07
C ARG A 89 -2.22 -3.28 -17.70
N LYS A 90 -2.54 -3.00 -16.44
CA LYS A 90 -2.87 -1.64 -15.98
C LYS A 90 -1.60 -0.87 -15.59
N LYS A 91 -1.60 0.44 -15.87
CA LYS A 91 -0.54 1.34 -15.41
C LYS A 91 -0.58 1.46 -13.89
N TRP A 92 0.57 1.28 -13.25
CA TRP A 92 0.71 1.46 -11.80
C TRP A 92 0.70 2.96 -11.51
N ARG A 93 -0.12 3.37 -10.53
CA ARG A 93 -0.10 4.73 -9.99
C ARG A 93 1.28 4.98 -9.39
N LYS A 94 1.85 6.16 -9.65
CA LYS A 94 3.09 6.58 -8.99
C LYS A 94 2.77 6.77 -7.50
N PRO A 95 3.54 6.19 -6.57
CA PRO A 95 3.34 6.45 -5.16
C PRO A 95 3.62 7.94 -4.92
N HIS A 96 2.56 8.70 -4.65
CA HIS A 96 2.72 10.04 -4.12
C HIS A 96 2.81 9.88 -2.61
N SER A 97 3.95 10.23 -2.02
CA SER A 97 4.12 10.35 -0.57
C SER A 97 3.24 11.51 -0.09
N GLN A 98 1.92 11.35 -0.10
CA GLN A 98 0.97 12.26 0.55
C GLN A 98 0.95 11.91 2.05
N VAL A 99 2.11 11.90 2.69
CA VAL A 99 2.17 11.55 4.12
C VAL A 99 1.44 12.63 4.96
N PHE A 100 1.08 13.81 4.41
CA PHE A 100 0.41 14.89 5.14
C PHE A 100 -0.44 15.87 4.32
N LEU A 101 -1.11 15.49 3.21
CA LEU A 101 -2.02 16.45 2.53
C LEU A 101 -3.36 16.69 3.24
N ALA A 102 -3.54 16.17 4.45
CA ALA A 102 -4.55 16.66 5.41
C ALA A 102 -3.89 17.14 6.71
N ARG A 103 -2.88 18.01 6.61
CA ARG A 103 -2.75 19.11 7.60
C ARG A 103 -3.76 20.22 7.31
N GLN A 104 -4.55 20.11 6.22
CA GLN A 104 -5.59 21.08 5.83
C GLN A 104 -6.88 21.02 6.67
N GLU A 105 -7.03 20.09 7.62
CA GLU A 105 -8.06 20.19 8.67
C GLU A 105 -7.54 20.89 9.93
N ARG A 106 -6.32 21.43 9.93
CA ARG A 106 -5.85 22.31 11.00
C ARG A 106 -6.09 23.76 10.55
N ALA A 107 -7.13 24.37 11.12
CA ALA A 107 -7.47 25.79 11.13
C ALA A 107 -8.34 26.31 9.97
N GLU A 108 -9.63 26.00 10.00
CA GLU A 108 -10.73 26.95 9.68
C GLU A 108 -11.94 26.60 10.58
N GLN A 109 -11.75 26.65 11.91
CA GLN A 109 -12.85 27.03 12.79
C GLN A 109 -12.75 28.54 12.95
N PRO A 110 -13.76 29.33 12.53
CA PRO A 110 -13.75 30.76 12.74
C PRO A 110 -13.71 31.03 14.25
N LEU A 111 -12.82 31.93 14.63
CA LEU A 111 -12.79 32.52 15.96
C LEU A 111 -13.99 33.48 16.06
N ASP A 112 -15.18 32.95 16.29
CA ASP A 112 -16.39 33.74 16.56
C ASP A 112 -17.00 33.30 17.90
N ALA A 113 -16.61 34.00 18.96
CA ALA A 113 -17.43 34.44 20.09
C ALA A 113 -16.56 35.18 21.12
#